data_AF-A0A832I570-F1
#
_entry.id   AF-A0A832I570-F1
#
_cell.length_a   1.000
_cell.length_b   1.000
_cell.length_c   1.000
_cell.angle_alpha   90.00
_cell.angle_beta   90.00
_cell.angle_gamma   90.00
#
_symmetry.space_group_name_H-M   'P 1'
#
loop_
_entity.id
_entity.type
_entity.pdbx_description
1 polymer ?
#
loop_
_entity_poly.entity_id
_entity_poly.type
_entity_poly.pdbx_seq_one_letter_code
_entity_poly.pdbx_strand_id
1 'polypeptide(L)'
;MSEGEKNYSDYVKHLSNLMSGMLFLAGFTFTVVTILLTRLPHPITMQSQLILLFFTVFFYLLVFLASHFAIEVIYYCGCIPHLSKRTKITNVLVVLVILLVGYAFPLLFLLWDLTLLATFSGLIWTFFAISVFFFIYMPYQKWRRKMH
;
A
#
# COMPACT_ATOMS: atom_id res chain seq x y z
N MET A 1 2.27 32.14 17.75
CA MET A 1 1.03 31.40 17.43
C MET A 1 0.04 31.72 18.54
N SER A 2 -1.18 32.13 18.20
CA SER A 2 -2.21 32.35 19.22
C SER A 2 -2.57 31.01 19.86
N GLU A 3 -2.84 31.00 21.17
CA GLU A 3 -3.08 29.80 21.97
C GLU A 3 -4.32 28.98 21.53
N GLY A 4 -5.09 29.44 20.54
CA GLY A 4 -6.27 28.78 20.00
C GLY A 4 -6.08 28.02 18.67
N GLU A 5 -4.95 28.15 17.98
CA GLU A 5 -4.72 27.43 16.72
C GLU A 5 -4.25 25.99 16.97
N LYS A 6 -5.10 25.01 16.62
CA LYS A 6 -4.72 23.60 16.65
C LYS A 6 -3.53 23.36 15.72
N ASN A 7 -2.39 23.01 16.31
CA ASN A 7 -1.17 22.75 15.55
C ASN A 7 -1.23 21.35 14.90
N TYR A 8 -1.59 21.30 13.61
CA TYR A 8 -1.63 20.06 12.82
C TYR A 8 -0.31 19.72 12.11
N SER A 9 0.80 20.40 12.45
CA SER A 9 2.07 20.26 11.72
C SER A 9 2.59 18.83 11.66
N ASP A 10 2.55 18.08 12.77
CA ASP A 10 2.99 16.67 12.81
C ASP A 10 2.17 15.79 11.85
N TYR A 11 0.84 15.95 11.87
CA TYR A 11 -0.06 15.21 11.01
C TYR A 11 0.16 15.53 9.52
N VAL A 12 0.34 16.81 9.19
CA VAL A 12 0.59 17.25 7.81
C VAL A 12 1.97 16.76 7.33
N LYS A 13 3.00 16.85 8.17
CA LYS A 13 4.35 16.36 7.86
C LYS A 13 4.33 14.85 7.63
N HIS A 14 3.66 14.10 8.50
CA HIS A 14 3.48 12.66 8.33
C HIS A 14 2.78 12.31 7.02
N LEU A 15 1.67 12.98 6.71
CA LEU A 15 0.93 12.75 5.47
C LEU A 15 1.78 13.08 4.24
N SER A 16 2.57 14.16 4.28
CA SER A 16 3.49 14.53 3.21
C SER A 16 4.57 13.46 3.00
N ASN A 17 5.16 12.96 4.08
CA ASN A 17 6.18 11.91 4.01
C ASN A 17 5.60 10.60 3.45
N LEU A 18 4.40 10.22 3.91
CA LEU A 18 3.68 9.06 3.41
C LEU A 18 3.40 9.18 1.92
N MET A 19 2.94 10.35 1.47
CA MET A 19 2.64 10.59 0.06
C MET A 19 3.89 10.52 -0.81
N SER A 20 5.00 11.12 -0.37
CA SER A 20 6.30 11.02 -1.06
C SER A 20 6.77 9.56 -1.14
N GLY A 21 6.65 8.80 -0.05
CA GLY A 21 6.98 7.37 -0.03
C GLY A 21 6.12 6.54 -0.99
N MET A 22 4.81 6.82 -1.04
CA MET A 22 3.88 6.15 -1.95
C MET A 22 4.19 6.46 -3.43
N LEU A 23 4.52 7.71 -3.75
CA LEU A 23 4.91 8.10 -5.11
C LEU A 23 6.23 7.43 -5.52
N PHE A 24 7.20 7.38 -4.60
CA PHE A 24 8.46 6.66 -4.83
C PHE A 24 8.20 5.18 -5.09
N LEU A 25 7.38 4.52 -4.25
CA LEU A 25 7.04 3.12 -4.42
C LEU A 25 6.34 2.87 -5.76
N ALA A 26 5.40 3.73 -6.15
CA ALA A 26 4.71 3.63 -7.43
C ALA A 26 5.69 3.74 -8.62
N GLY A 27 6.62 4.70 -8.59
CA GLY A 27 7.65 4.86 -9.62
C GLY A 27 8.63 3.68 -9.66
N PHE A 28 9.03 3.18 -8.50
CA PHE A 28 9.87 1.99 -8.37
C PHE A 28 9.16 0.75 -8.94
N THR A 29 7.91 0.50 -8.55
CA THR A 29 7.10 -0.62 -9.07
C THR A 29 6.97 -0.52 -10.59
N PHE A 30 6.62 0.65 -11.13
CA PHE A 30 6.54 0.85 -12.58
C PHE A 30 7.88 0.54 -13.28
N THR A 31 8.99 0.95 -12.68
CA THR A 31 10.34 0.72 -13.24
C THR A 31 10.72 -0.77 -13.19
N VAL A 32 10.53 -1.43 -12.04
CA VAL A 32 10.79 -2.87 -11.88
C VAL A 32 9.98 -3.68 -12.87
N VAL A 33 8.70 -3.36 -13.02
CA VAL A 33 7.81 -3.97 -14.01
C VAL A 33 8.35 -3.76 -15.42
N THR A 34 8.71 -2.54 -15.79
CA THR A 34 9.27 -2.24 -17.11
C THR A 34 10.56 -3.03 -17.38
N ILE A 35 11.44 -3.17 -16.38
CA ILE A 35 12.68 -3.96 -16.50
C ILE A 35 12.35 -5.44 -16.66
N LEU A 36 11.48 -5.99 -15.82
CA LEU A 36 11.07 -7.39 -15.90
C LEU A 36 10.48 -7.69 -17.28
N LEU A 37 9.61 -6.81 -17.79
CA LEU A 37 9.00 -6.94 -19.11
C LEU A 37 9.99 -6.83 -20.29
N THR A 38 11.10 -6.11 -20.13
CA THR A 38 12.02 -5.85 -21.25
C THR A 38 13.28 -6.71 -21.22
N ARG A 39 13.62 -7.30 -20.07
CA ARG A 39 14.94 -7.91 -19.86
C ARG A 39 14.92 -9.36 -19.41
N LEU A 40 13.78 -9.96 -19.09
CA LEU A 40 13.74 -11.35 -18.65
C LEU A 40 13.73 -12.29 -19.87
N PRO A 41 14.82 -13.02 -20.18
CA PRO A 41 14.93 -13.74 -21.44
C PRO A 41 14.02 -14.98 -21.50
N HIS A 42 13.61 -15.56 -20.36
CA HIS A 42 12.75 -16.75 -20.30
C HIS A 42 11.85 -16.79 -19.03
N PRO A 43 10.77 -16.00 -18.96
CA PRO A 43 9.88 -15.95 -17.79
C PRO A 43 9.19 -17.26 -17.42
N ILE A 44 9.03 -18.15 -18.40
CA ILE A 44 8.22 -19.37 -18.27
C ILE A 44 8.92 -20.43 -17.41
N THR A 45 10.25 -20.39 -17.28
CA THR A 45 10.98 -21.41 -16.52
C THR A 45 10.55 -21.41 -15.06
N MET A 46 10.48 -22.60 -14.45
CA MET A 46 10.04 -22.75 -13.05
C MET A 46 10.91 -21.91 -12.09
N GLN A 47 12.22 -21.86 -12.34
CA GLN A 47 13.14 -21.04 -11.56
C GLN A 47 12.79 -19.55 -11.64
N SER A 48 12.53 -19.02 -12.83
CA SER A 48 12.12 -17.63 -13.01
C SER A 48 10.80 -17.33 -12.30
N GLN A 49 9.81 -18.21 -12.40
CA GLN A 49 8.52 -18.03 -11.72
C GLN A 49 8.64 -18.03 -10.19
N LEU A 50 9.47 -18.92 -9.62
CA LEU A 50 9.72 -18.94 -8.17
C LEU A 50 10.40 -17.66 -7.68
N ILE A 51 11.37 -17.16 -8.43
CA ILE A 51 12.05 -15.90 -8.11
C ILE A 51 11.08 -14.72 -8.19
N LEU A 52 10.26 -14.66 -9.26
CA LEU A 52 9.23 -13.63 -9.42
C LEU A 52 8.19 -13.70 -8.29
N LEU A 53 7.76 -14.90 -7.89
CA LEU A 53 6.85 -15.09 -6.77
C LEU A 53 7.47 -14.57 -5.47
N PHE A 54 8.72 -14.93 -5.19
CA PHE A 54 9.44 -14.46 -4.01
C PHE A 54 9.48 -12.93 -3.93
N PHE A 55 9.88 -12.26 -5.01
CA PHE A 55 9.90 -10.79 -5.05
C PHE A 55 8.51 -10.17 -4.89
N THR A 56 7.49 -10.80 -5.46
CA THR A 56 6.11 -10.35 -5.35
C THR A 56 5.61 -10.44 -3.90
N VAL A 57 5.86 -11.57 -3.23
CA VAL A 57 5.49 -11.76 -1.81
C VAL A 57 6.26 -10.78 -0.93
N PHE A 58 7.56 -10.59 -1.18
CA PHE A 58 8.37 -9.62 -0.47
C PHE A 58 7.82 -8.20 -0.62
N PHE A 59 7.43 -7.81 -1.83
CA PHE A 59 6.78 -6.53 -2.09
C PHE A 59 5.47 -6.38 -1.30
N TYR A 60 4.60 -7.40 -1.29
CA TYR A 60 3.35 -7.34 -0.52
C TYR A 60 3.58 -7.21 0.98
N LEU A 61 4.59 -7.91 1.52
CA LEU A 61 4.99 -7.77 2.92
C LEU A 61 5.46 -6.35 3.23
N LEU A 62 6.26 -5.74 2.35
CA LEU A 62 6.69 -4.35 2.49
C LEU A 62 5.50 -3.38 2.46
N VAL A 63 4.54 -3.58 1.56
CA VAL A 63 3.32 -2.75 1.50
C VAL A 63 2.49 -2.89 2.78
N PHE A 64 2.35 -4.11 3.30
CA PHE A 64 1.66 -4.37 4.56
C PHE A 64 2.34 -3.64 5.73
N LEU A 65 3.66 -3.80 5.84
CA LEU A 65 4.46 -3.18 6.90
C LEU A 65 4.43 -1.64 6.81
N ALA A 66 4.56 -1.10 5.60
CA ALA A 66 4.46 0.33 5.35
C ALA A 66 3.07 0.87 5.74
N SER A 67 2.00 0.14 5.43
CA SER A 67 0.63 0.50 5.80
C SER A 67 0.44 0.48 7.33
N HIS A 68 1.05 -0.48 8.01
CA HIS A 68 1.00 -0.57 9.47
C HIS A 68 1.68 0.63 10.11
N PHE A 69 2.95 0.90 9.76
CA PHE A 69 3.69 2.04 10.29
C PHE A 69 3.06 3.38 9.92
N ALA A 70 2.51 3.51 8.71
CA ALA A 70 1.82 4.71 8.27
C ALA A 70 0.63 5.07 9.18
N ILE A 71 -0.02 4.07 9.78
CA ILE A 71 -1.12 4.27 10.71
C ILE A 71 -0.61 4.38 12.14
N GLU A 72 0.39 3.59 12.53
CA GLU A 72 0.98 3.59 13.87
C GLU A 72 1.52 4.98 14.26
N VAL A 73 2.24 5.65 13.35
CA VAL A 73 2.79 7.00 13.59
C VAL A 73 1.69 8.04 13.88
N ILE A 74 0.47 7.84 13.35
CA ILE A 74 -0.64 8.76 13.59
C ILE A 74 -1.06 8.74 15.07
N TYR A 75 -0.91 7.61 15.78
CA TYR A 75 -1.22 7.53 17.21
C TYR A 75 -0.33 8.43 18.07
N TYR A 76 0.85 8.79 17.57
CA TYR A 76 1.82 9.65 18.26
C TYR A 76 1.68 11.13 17.85
N CYS A 77 0.81 11.47 16.91
CA CYS A 77 0.57 12.86 16.53
C CYS A 77 -0.19 13.61 17.63
N GLY A 78 0.32 14.76 18.08
CA GLY A 78 -0.29 15.56 19.16
C GLY A 78 -1.66 16.14 18.81
N CYS A 79 -1.94 16.39 17.53
CA CYS A 79 -3.24 16.88 17.05
C CYS A 79 -3.60 16.26 15.71
N ILE A 80 -4.81 15.67 15.63
CA ILE A 80 -5.32 15.00 14.43
C ILE A 80 -6.58 15.73 13.97
N PRO A 81 -6.72 16.06 12.68
CA PRO A 81 -7.90 16.74 12.18
C PRO A 81 -9.14 15.85 12.25
N HIS A 82 -10.30 16.47 12.47
CA HIS A 82 -11.59 15.78 12.54
C HIS A 82 -11.89 15.01 11.24
N LEU A 83 -12.66 13.93 11.38
CA LEU A 83 -13.07 13.03 10.32
C LEU A 83 -14.13 13.70 9.41
N SER A 84 -13.70 14.66 8.58
CA SER A 84 -14.57 15.34 7.62
C SER A 84 -15.00 14.42 6.47
N LYS A 85 -16.09 14.77 5.75
CA LYS A 85 -16.50 14.06 4.53
C LYS A 85 -15.36 13.98 3.50
N ARG A 86 -14.61 15.08 3.33
CA ARG A 86 -13.44 15.13 2.42
C ARG A 86 -12.38 14.12 2.83
N THR A 87 -12.03 14.06 4.12
CA THR A 87 -11.03 13.12 4.63
C THR A 87 -11.49 11.67 4.48
N LYS A 88 -12.79 11.37 4.62
CA LYS A 88 -13.32 10.02 4.33
C LYS A 88 -13.09 9.62 2.88
N ILE A 89 -13.39 10.51 1.94
CA ILE A 89 -13.19 10.27 0.50
C ILE A 89 -11.71 10.03 0.21
N THR A 90 -10.82 10.89 0.72
CA THR A 90 -9.37 10.73 0.56
C THR A 90 -8.89 9.38 1.12
N ASN A 91 -9.35 8.97 2.31
CA ASN A 91 -8.97 7.70 2.89
C ASN A 91 -9.43 6.50 2.03
N VAL A 92 -10.65 6.55 1.51
CA VAL A 92 -11.16 5.49 0.60
C VAL A 92 -10.35 5.44 -0.69
N LEU A 93 -10.03 6.59 -1.28
CA LEU A 93 -9.20 6.66 -2.48
C LEU A 93 -7.79 6.10 -2.23
N VAL A 94 -7.16 6.42 -1.10
CA VAL A 94 -5.85 5.87 -0.74
C VAL A 94 -5.90 4.35 -0.61
N VAL A 95 -6.90 3.81 0.09
CA VAL A 95 -7.07 2.35 0.21
C VAL A 95 -7.31 1.72 -1.16
N LEU A 96 -8.15 2.32 -1.99
CA LEU A 96 -8.43 1.83 -3.35
C LEU A 96 -7.16 1.81 -4.22
N VAL A 97 -6.35 2.86 -4.17
CA VAL A 97 -5.06 2.93 -4.89
C VAL A 97 -4.13 1.82 -4.40
N ILE A 98 -4.00 1.61 -3.09
CA ILE A 98 -3.17 0.52 -2.54
C ILE A 98 -3.67 -0.84 -3.06
N LEU A 99 -4.99 -1.09 -3.02
CA LEU A 99 -5.59 -2.32 -3.53
C LEU A 99 -5.27 -2.55 -5.01
N LEU A 100 -5.46 -1.52 -5.84
CA LEU A 100 -5.20 -1.59 -7.28
C LEU A 100 -3.71 -1.79 -7.60
N VAL A 101 -2.81 -1.14 -6.86
CA VAL A 101 -1.36 -1.29 -7.03
C VAL A 101 -0.93 -2.73 -6.77
N GLY A 102 -1.45 -3.39 -5.74
CA GLY A 102 -1.09 -4.79 -5.51
C GLY A 102 -1.66 -5.75 -6.56
N TYR A 103 -2.82 -5.44 -7.15
CA TYR A 103 -3.35 -6.21 -8.30
C TYR A 103 -2.61 -5.96 -9.61
N ALA A 104 -1.74 -4.94 -9.70
CA ALA A 104 -0.93 -4.72 -10.89
C ALA A 104 -0.01 -5.93 -11.18
N PHE A 105 0.59 -6.54 -10.16
CA PHE A 105 1.51 -7.68 -10.33
C PHE A 105 0.83 -8.92 -10.95
N PRO A 106 -0.29 -9.44 -10.40
CA PRO A 106 -1.02 -10.55 -11.02
C PRO A 106 -1.43 -10.26 -12.46
N LEU A 107 -1.90 -9.05 -12.76
CA LEU A 107 -2.29 -8.65 -14.12
C LEU A 107 -1.10 -8.63 -15.08
N LEU A 108 0.06 -8.18 -14.61
CA LEU A 108 1.30 -8.20 -15.40
C LEU A 108 1.78 -9.63 -15.67
N PHE A 109 1.64 -10.54 -14.72
CA PHE A 109 1.93 -11.95 -14.95
C PHE A 109 0.96 -12.59 -15.95
N LEU A 110 -0.32 -12.20 -15.95
CA LEU A 110 -1.28 -12.64 -16.97
C LEU A 110 -0.91 -12.15 -18.38
N LEU A 111 -0.41 -10.92 -18.52
CA LEU A 111 0.07 -10.41 -19.81
C LEU A 111 1.20 -11.25 -20.41
N TRP A 112 1.90 -12.01 -19.58
CA TRP A 112 3.05 -12.84 -19.93
C TRP A 112 2.75 -14.34 -19.93
N ASP A 113 1.46 -14.70 -19.94
CA ASP A 113 0.98 -16.09 -19.92
C ASP A 113 1.48 -16.90 -18.70
N LEU A 114 1.86 -16.20 -17.62
CA LEU A 114 2.28 -16.80 -16.36
C LEU A 114 1.06 -17.05 -15.46
N THR A 115 0.07 -17.78 -15.97
CA THR A 115 -1.25 -17.93 -15.34
C THR A 115 -1.17 -18.49 -13.92
N LEU A 116 -0.28 -19.47 -13.69
CA LEU A 116 -0.07 -20.04 -12.34
C LEU A 116 0.47 -18.99 -11.38
N LEU A 117 1.52 -18.27 -11.78
CA LEU A 117 2.12 -17.21 -10.97
C LEU A 117 1.14 -16.07 -10.70
N ALA A 118 0.36 -15.66 -11.70
CA ALA A 118 -0.69 -14.67 -11.56
C ALA A 118 -1.75 -15.10 -10.53
N THR A 119 -2.17 -16.36 -10.59
CA THR A 119 -3.18 -16.90 -9.67
C THR A 119 -2.67 -16.90 -8.23
N PHE A 120 -1.49 -17.47 -7.99
CA PHE A 120 -0.91 -17.51 -6.64
C PHE A 120 -0.62 -16.12 -6.09
N SER A 121 -0.01 -15.24 -6.89
CA SER A 121 0.25 -13.86 -6.46
C SER A 121 -1.03 -13.06 -6.20
N GLY A 122 -2.09 -13.28 -6.98
CA GLY A 122 -3.39 -12.65 -6.76
C GLY A 122 -4.06 -13.12 -5.47
N LEU A 123 -4.01 -14.42 -5.18
CA LEU A 123 -4.52 -14.98 -3.93
C LEU A 123 -3.75 -14.45 -2.71
N ILE A 124 -2.42 -14.42 -2.79
CA ILE A 124 -1.59 -13.89 -1.70
C ILE A 124 -1.88 -12.40 -1.50
N TRP A 125 -1.98 -11.60 -2.58
CA TRP A 125 -2.36 -10.19 -2.44
C TRP A 125 -3.73 -10.02 -1.78
N THR A 126 -4.72 -10.82 -2.19
CA THR A 126 -6.06 -10.80 -1.58
C THR A 126 -5.99 -11.08 -0.09
N PHE A 127 -5.17 -12.05 0.34
CA PHE A 127 -4.94 -12.33 1.76
C PHE A 127 -4.32 -11.13 2.51
N PHE A 128 -3.30 -10.50 1.93
CA PHE A 128 -2.68 -9.30 2.51
C PHE A 128 -3.66 -8.12 2.57
N ALA A 129 -4.44 -7.90 1.52
CA ALA A 129 -5.46 -6.85 1.45
C ALA A 129 -6.52 -7.02 2.55
N ILE A 130 -7.02 -8.25 2.72
CA ILE A 130 -7.93 -8.61 3.81
C ILE A 130 -7.27 -8.34 5.17
N SER A 131 -6.01 -8.74 5.33
CA SER A 131 -5.25 -8.52 6.56
C SER A 131 -5.08 -7.03 6.87
N VAL A 132 -4.73 -6.19 5.89
CA VAL A 132 -4.66 -4.72 6.07
C VAL A 132 -6.01 -4.17 6.51
N PHE A 133 -7.10 -4.63 5.89
CA PHE A 133 -8.44 -4.17 6.24
C PHE A 133 -8.80 -4.47 7.70
N PHE A 134 -8.60 -5.72 8.15
CA PHE A 134 -8.99 -6.16 9.48
C PHE A 134 -8.04 -5.70 10.59
N PHE A 135 -6.72 -5.73 10.35
CA PHE A 135 -5.72 -5.47 11.40
C PHE A 135 -5.26 -4.00 11.45
N ILE A 136 -5.40 -3.25 10.37
CA ILE A 136 -4.90 -1.87 10.30
C ILE A 136 -6.06 -0.87 10.14
N TYR A 137 -6.83 -1.01 9.06
CA TYR A 137 -7.83 0.00 8.70
C TYR A 137 -9.03 0.02 9.65
N MET A 138 -9.61 -1.14 9.97
CA MET A 138 -10.78 -1.21 10.85
C MET A 138 -10.46 -0.73 12.28
N PRO A 139 -9.35 -1.16 12.93
CA PRO A 139 -8.97 -0.65 14.25
C PRO A 139 -8.71 0.85 14.24
N TYR A 140 -7.98 1.36 13.23
CA TYR A 140 -7.73 2.79 13.07
C TYR A 140 -9.02 3.61 12.97
N GLN A 141 -9.99 3.15 12.16
CA GLN A 141 -11.28 3.83 12.07
C GLN A 141 -12.03 3.83 13.40
N LYS A 142 -12.04 2.70 14.13
CA LYS A 142 -12.70 2.61 15.44
C LYS A 142 -12.07 3.56 16.44
N TRP A 143 -10.74 3.62 16.50
CA TRP A 143 -10.02 4.54 17.37
C TRP A 143 -10.31 6.00 17.01
N ARG A 144 -10.25 6.37 15.73
CA ARG A 144 -10.47 7.76 15.29
C ARG A 144 -11.89 8.26 15.55
N ARG A 145 -12.89 7.37 15.62
CA ARG A 145 -14.27 7.69 16.02
C ARG A 145 -14.46 7.85 17.53
N LYS A 146 -13.53 7.38 18.37
CA LYS A 146 -13.59 7.56 19.85
C LYS A 146 -12.91 8.87 20.30
N MET A 147 -11.98 9.38 19.50
CA MET A 147 -11.24 10.64 19.75
C MET A 147 -12.09 11.90 19.51
N HIS A 148 -13.29 11.76 18.94
CA HIS A 148 -14.22 12.84 18.58
C HIS A 148 -15.65 12.43 18.91
#